data_AF-A0A640T370-F1
#
_entry.id   AF-A0A640T370-F1
#
_cell.length_a   1.000
_cell.length_b   1.000
_cell.length_c   1.000
_cell.angle_alpha   90.00
_cell.angle_beta   90.00
_cell.angle_gamma   90.00
#
_symmetry.space_group_name_H-M   'P 1'
#
loop_
_entity.id
_entity.type
_entity.pdbx_description
1 polymer ?
#
loop_
_entity_poly.entity_id
_entity_poly.type
_entity_poly.pdbx_seq_one_letter_code
_entity_poly.pdbx_strand_id
1 'polypeptide(L)'
;MGDTAITKTTTAGPVTAAGTVTTAEPVRATGPVTLTTAEATTTAGPGGPGPARPAHAAALPVASPGTSPATTEPAPGIPPGADVPSTALIPSGPDTPPGPGRPPAASTPSATPAPAATPTSPLPPPRRATGPARAEETTHPAAREGKSQPAAPRQGRADGDPDGPADAATIAPHDPCAHGFLPERPPVRSLIGTWTRLDAMARAAAVAPDREAAVALVERAHRAEELAALRQRVSRLSLRNAEAAAMRIAVIAVSCGWCGIDPQAPAAREVADEAFLDLWAAIAHRIGHDQFVALPTLALHNWAPERKPRRHIPIDQLARTETLVPIVRWAPEGQPLSRLDRLMLAATRLEAHGIWLFRLAETLAGRSPDDSSTPTALRRLVRVQHALRAQLLAEAAELSAAPATPQQRAVLGALAGQGALEPPVLQAADAVLGIGARRLREGRRQLLRRHLPAQHRAWLSAMDRHCAPVRTLAHRGGPDAAVYREAQESLIALRRTYTALVQAAARPTGARLTRAA
;
A
#
# COMPACT_ATOMS: atom_id res chain seq x y z
N MET A 1 -61.93 -30.35 27.05
CA MET A 1 -63.36 -30.21 26.71
C MET A 1 -63.62 -28.74 26.44
N GLY A 2 -64.33 -28.40 25.37
CA GLY A 2 -64.53 -27.01 24.92
C GLY A 2 -63.98 -26.83 23.51
N ASP A 3 -64.87 -26.93 22.52
CA ASP A 3 -64.52 -27.05 21.11
C ASP A 3 -64.84 -25.78 20.30
N THR A 4 -64.18 -25.72 19.14
CA THR A 4 -64.29 -24.84 17.97
C THR A 4 -65.55 -23.98 17.69
N ALA A 5 -65.29 -22.73 17.27
CA ALA A 5 -66.01 -21.95 16.25
C ALA A 5 -65.09 -20.79 15.78
N ILE A 6 -64.41 -20.83 14.62
CA ILE A 6 -64.88 -20.65 13.23
C ILE A 6 -65.61 -19.32 12.96
N THR A 7 -64.92 -18.39 12.30
CA THR A 7 -65.54 -17.42 11.37
C THR A 7 -64.69 -17.20 10.12
N LYS A 8 -65.38 -17.12 8.98
CA LYS A 8 -64.92 -16.90 7.59
C LYS A 8 -65.24 -15.44 7.18
N THR A 9 -64.64 -14.79 6.17
CA THR A 9 -63.58 -15.14 5.19
C THR A 9 -63.14 -13.82 4.52
N THR A 10 -61.89 -13.69 4.02
CA THR A 10 -61.56 -13.08 2.69
C THR A 10 -60.07 -13.27 2.36
N THR A 11 -59.80 -13.84 1.20
CA THR A 11 -58.45 -14.19 0.71
C THR A 11 -58.09 -13.31 -0.49
N ALA A 12 -56.87 -12.76 -0.51
CA ALA A 12 -56.23 -12.26 -1.72
C ALA A 12 -54.98 -13.11 -1.99
N GLY A 13 -54.96 -13.84 -3.11
CA GLY A 13 -53.88 -14.76 -3.46
C GLY A 13 -52.72 -14.09 -4.21
N PRO A 14 -51.57 -14.78 -4.36
CA PRO A 14 -50.45 -14.32 -5.16
C PRO A 14 -50.72 -14.51 -6.66
N VAL A 15 -50.18 -13.62 -7.50
CA VAL A 15 -50.24 -13.75 -8.96
C VAL A 15 -49.03 -14.53 -9.46
N THR A 16 -49.29 -15.65 -10.16
CA THR A 16 -48.29 -16.47 -10.83
C THR A 16 -48.61 -16.55 -12.31
N ALA A 17 -47.59 -16.34 -13.16
CA ALA A 17 -47.53 -16.81 -14.55
C ALA A 17 -46.03 -17.07 -14.82
N ALA A 18 -45.55 -18.31 -15.06
CA ALA A 18 -45.83 -19.17 -16.21
C ALA A 18 -45.52 -18.43 -17.54
N GLY A 19 -44.52 -18.79 -18.35
CA GLY A 19 -43.55 -19.88 -18.28
C GLY A 19 -43.73 -20.85 -19.45
N THR A 20 -42.80 -20.82 -20.41
CA THR A 20 -42.70 -21.83 -21.47
C THR A 20 -41.23 -22.08 -21.82
N VAL A 21 -40.79 -23.32 -21.61
CA VAL A 21 -39.51 -23.85 -22.10
C VAL A 21 -39.84 -24.85 -23.20
N THR A 22 -39.17 -24.76 -24.35
CA THR A 22 -39.24 -25.80 -25.37
C THR A 22 -37.82 -26.12 -25.87
N THR A 23 -37.40 -27.36 -25.65
CA THR A 23 -36.13 -27.94 -26.10
C THR A 23 -36.20 -28.41 -27.56
N ALA A 24 -35.15 -28.15 -28.35
CA ALA A 24 -34.75 -28.98 -29.49
C ALA A 24 -33.31 -28.68 -29.93
N GLU A 25 -32.44 -29.71 -29.95
CA GLU A 25 -31.28 -29.78 -30.86
C GLU A 25 -31.67 -30.64 -32.11
N PRO A 26 -30.76 -31.01 -33.02
CA PRO A 26 -30.22 -30.12 -34.05
C PRO A 26 -30.43 -30.71 -35.47
N VAL A 27 -30.45 -29.86 -36.52
CA VAL A 27 -30.47 -30.32 -37.92
C VAL A 27 -29.41 -29.60 -38.75
N ARG A 28 -28.54 -30.38 -39.41
CA ARG A 28 -27.63 -29.90 -40.47
C ARG A 28 -28.37 -29.81 -41.81
N ALA A 29 -28.20 -28.71 -42.54
CA ALA A 29 -28.33 -28.69 -44.00
C ALA A 29 -27.47 -27.58 -44.65
N THR A 30 -26.50 -28.02 -45.44
CA THR A 30 -25.92 -27.42 -46.67
C THR A 30 -26.42 -26.06 -47.22
N GLY A 31 -25.47 -25.24 -47.71
CA GLY A 31 -25.67 -24.43 -48.93
C GLY A 31 -25.09 -23.01 -48.87
N PRO A 32 -24.33 -22.54 -49.89
CA PRO A 32 -23.79 -21.18 -49.92
C PRO A 32 -24.78 -20.19 -50.55
N VAL A 33 -24.70 -18.92 -50.13
CA VAL A 33 -25.37 -17.81 -50.84
C VAL A 33 -24.32 -16.83 -51.34
N THR A 34 -24.05 -16.92 -52.64
CA THR A 34 -23.46 -15.83 -53.43
C THR A 34 -24.59 -14.85 -53.78
N LEU A 35 -24.39 -13.55 -53.57
CA LEU A 35 -25.18 -12.54 -54.28
C LEU A 35 -24.27 -11.46 -54.86
N THR A 36 -24.45 -11.25 -56.15
CA THR A 36 -23.60 -10.45 -57.04
C THR A 36 -24.13 -9.02 -57.16
N THR A 37 -23.24 -8.14 -57.60
CA THR A 37 -23.43 -6.73 -57.94
C THR A 37 -24.62 -6.44 -58.87
N ALA A 38 -25.16 -5.22 -58.77
CA ALA A 38 -25.78 -4.52 -59.90
C ALA A 38 -25.19 -3.10 -59.99
N GLU A 39 -24.79 -2.70 -61.20
CA GLU A 39 -24.11 -1.44 -61.49
C GLU A 39 -25.09 -0.31 -61.84
N ALA A 40 -24.60 0.94 -61.80
CA ALA A 40 -25.13 2.03 -62.60
C ALA A 40 -23.97 2.86 -63.17
N THR A 41 -23.62 2.59 -64.43
CA THR A 41 -22.58 3.23 -65.24
C THR A 41 -23.06 4.61 -65.74
N THR A 42 -22.25 5.67 -65.76
CA THR A 42 -21.54 6.22 -66.94
C THR A 42 -21.09 7.67 -66.61
N THR A 43 -20.10 8.34 -67.21
CA THR A 43 -18.91 8.01 -68.04
C THR A 43 -18.01 9.27 -68.14
N ALA A 44 -16.71 9.10 -68.43
CA ALA A 44 -15.72 10.04 -69.00
C ALA A 44 -14.55 10.48 -68.09
N GLY A 45 -13.32 10.14 -68.51
CA GLY A 45 -12.05 10.69 -68.00
C GLY A 45 -11.41 11.65 -69.03
N PRO A 46 -10.06 11.75 -69.17
CA PRO A 46 -8.99 11.12 -68.39
C PRO A 46 -7.88 12.09 -67.90
N GLY A 47 -6.96 11.62 -67.03
CA GLY A 47 -5.71 12.31 -66.71
C GLY A 47 -5.10 11.91 -65.35
N GLY A 48 -3.86 11.38 -65.35
CA GLY A 48 -3.03 11.21 -64.14
C GLY A 48 -2.02 12.36 -63.97
N PRO A 49 -0.92 12.22 -63.19
CA PRO A 49 -0.53 11.13 -62.27
C PRO A 49 -0.49 11.59 -60.78
N GLY A 50 -0.13 10.68 -59.86
CA GLY A 50 -0.24 10.90 -58.41
C GLY A 50 0.88 11.72 -57.72
N PRO A 51 0.74 12.05 -56.42
CA PRO A 51 1.68 12.88 -55.67
C PRO A 51 2.73 12.09 -54.85
N ALA A 52 3.87 12.73 -54.62
CA ALA A 52 5.06 12.17 -53.98
C ALA A 52 5.17 12.49 -52.47
N ARG A 53 6.16 11.87 -51.81
CA ARG A 53 6.72 12.26 -50.51
C ARG A 53 7.14 13.75 -50.47
N PRO A 54 7.02 14.44 -49.33
CA PRO A 54 7.90 15.54 -48.97
C PRO A 54 9.19 15.02 -48.31
N ALA A 55 10.31 15.72 -48.54
CA ALA A 55 11.62 15.44 -47.97
C ALA A 55 12.06 16.53 -46.97
N HIS A 56 13.19 16.28 -46.29
CA HIS A 56 13.82 17.20 -45.33
C HIS A 56 14.16 18.58 -45.93
N ALA A 57 14.11 19.61 -45.09
CA ALA A 57 14.79 20.89 -45.28
C ALA A 57 15.77 21.15 -44.12
N ALA A 58 16.82 21.92 -44.37
CA ALA A 58 18.07 21.92 -43.60
C ALA A 58 18.19 23.04 -42.54
N ALA A 59 19.27 22.96 -41.76
CA ALA A 59 19.64 23.90 -40.70
C ALA A 59 20.61 25.01 -41.16
N LEU A 60 20.89 25.95 -40.24
CA LEU A 60 22.09 26.80 -40.01
C LEU A 60 21.69 28.27 -39.67
N PRO A 61 22.58 29.14 -39.13
CA PRO A 61 22.74 29.35 -37.69
C PRO A 61 22.59 30.85 -37.30
N VAL A 62 22.91 31.25 -36.04
CA VAL A 62 23.72 32.47 -35.70
C VAL A 62 23.78 32.74 -34.17
N ALA A 63 25.01 33.05 -33.72
CA ALA A 63 25.50 33.81 -32.56
C ALA A 63 24.75 33.92 -31.20
N SER A 64 25.55 33.83 -30.12
CA SER A 64 25.40 34.57 -28.85
C SER A 64 26.59 35.53 -28.68
N PRO A 65 26.51 36.56 -27.80
CA PRO A 65 27.35 36.50 -26.59
C PRO A 65 26.85 37.25 -25.33
N GLY A 66 27.24 36.74 -24.14
CA GLY A 66 27.38 37.47 -22.87
C GLY A 66 26.13 37.75 -22.01
N THR A 67 26.16 37.76 -20.67
CA THR A 67 27.24 37.46 -19.70
C THR A 67 26.69 37.18 -18.28
N SER A 68 27.27 36.19 -17.59
CA SER A 68 27.48 36.12 -16.12
C SER A 68 26.31 35.81 -15.15
N PRO A 69 26.60 35.25 -13.94
CA PRO A 69 25.80 34.13 -13.43
C PRO A 69 25.06 34.34 -12.10
N ALA A 70 24.11 33.44 -11.83
CA ALA A 70 23.61 33.12 -10.48
C ALA A 70 23.71 31.59 -10.23
N THR A 71 23.92 31.21 -8.98
CA THR A 71 24.26 29.84 -8.54
C THR A 71 23.12 28.83 -8.72
N THR A 72 23.42 27.68 -9.32
CA THR A 72 22.48 26.55 -9.47
C THR A 72 22.90 25.34 -8.66
N GLU A 73 21.98 24.85 -7.83
CA GLU A 73 22.07 23.64 -7.01
C GLU A 73 21.92 22.36 -7.89
N PRO A 74 22.67 21.27 -7.64
CA PRO A 74 22.74 20.15 -8.59
C PRO A 74 21.51 19.23 -8.53
N ALA A 75 20.93 18.95 -9.71
CA ALA A 75 19.89 17.94 -9.88
C ALA A 75 20.47 16.51 -9.87
N PRO A 76 19.74 15.49 -9.39
CA PRO A 76 20.23 14.11 -9.31
C PRO A 76 20.27 13.43 -10.69
N GLY A 77 21.48 13.06 -11.12
CA GLY A 77 21.71 12.36 -12.40
C GLY A 77 21.50 10.84 -12.34
N ILE A 78 21.15 10.26 -13.48
CA ILE A 78 21.05 8.82 -13.73
C ILE A 78 22.44 8.28 -14.14
N PRO A 79 22.94 7.16 -13.59
CA PRO A 79 24.19 6.56 -14.04
C PRO A 79 23.99 5.62 -15.25
N PRO A 80 24.88 5.66 -16.27
CA PRO A 80 24.95 4.63 -17.30
C PRO A 80 25.72 3.39 -16.80
N GLY A 81 25.46 2.24 -17.44
CA GLY A 81 26.12 0.96 -17.14
C GLY A 81 27.57 0.88 -17.64
N ALA A 82 28.30 -0.12 -17.14
CA ALA A 82 29.69 -0.39 -17.51
C ALA A 82 29.85 -1.84 -17.99
N ASP A 83 30.66 -2.02 -19.04
CA ASP A 83 31.29 -3.28 -19.42
C ASP A 83 32.80 -3.21 -19.16
N VAL A 84 33.43 -4.36 -18.92
CA VAL A 84 34.84 -4.53 -18.49
C VAL A 84 35.62 -5.28 -19.59
N PRO A 85 36.98 -5.27 -19.62
CA PRO A 85 37.72 -6.29 -18.87
C PRO A 85 39.06 -5.85 -18.23
N SER A 86 39.62 -6.74 -17.42
CA SER A 86 40.76 -6.60 -16.49
C SER A 86 42.16 -6.48 -17.10
N THR A 87 43.12 -5.88 -16.36
CA THR A 87 44.34 -6.57 -15.88
C THR A 87 45.13 -5.87 -14.74
N ALA A 88 45.51 -6.69 -13.74
CA ALA A 88 46.80 -6.77 -13.01
C ALA A 88 47.44 -5.62 -12.17
N LEU A 89 48.11 -6.08 -11.09
CA LEU A 89 49.27 -5.56 -10.34
C LEU A 89 49.12 -4.73 -9.03
N ILE A 90 49.96 -5.14 -8.08
CA ILE A 90 50.27 -4.81 -6.67
C ILE A 90 51.82 -4.62 -6.67
N PRO A 91 52.54 -3.85 -5.79
CA PRO A 91 52.38 -3.67 -4.33
C PRO A 91 52.73 -2.29 -3.69
N SER A 92 52.67 -2.27 -2.34
CA SER A 92 53.51 -1.52 -1.36
C SER A 92 52.91 -0.28 -0.65
N GLY A 93 52.98 -0.29 0.70
CA GLY A 93 52.84 0.89 1.59
C GLY A 93 54.22 1.28 2.15
N PRO A 94 54.38 1.77 3.42
CA PRO A 94 53.40 2.26 4.41
C PRO A 94 53.71 3.71 4.89
N ASP A 95 52.98 4.26 5.88
CA ASP A 95 53.51 4.96 7.09
C ASP A 95 52.44 5.77 7.87
N THR A 96 52.74 6.11 9.13
CA THR A 96 51.81 6.70 10.14
C THR A 96 52.46 7.92 10.88
N PRO A 97 51.89 8.53 11.95
CA PRO A 97 51.51 9.96 12.04
C PRO A 97 52.54 10.82 12.85
N PRO A 98 52.28 12.07 13.33
CA PRO A 98 51.33 12.40 14.42
C PRO A 98 50.61 13.79 14.33
N GLY A 99 49.75 14.11 15.33
CA GLY A 99 49.26 15.49 15.61
C GLY A 99 50.29 16.37 16.34
N PRO A 100 49.97 17.61 16.81
CA PRO A 100 48.90 17.86 17.81
C PRO A 100 48.20 19.27 17.71
N GLY A 101 47.36 19.65 18.68
CA GLY A 101 47.06 21.08 18.98
C GLY A 101 45.64 21.50 19.41
N ARG A 102 45.49 21.89 20.69
CA ARG A 102 44.40 22.68 21.34
C ARG A 102 45.12 23.70 22.28
N PRO A 103 44.54 24.73 22.93
CA PRO A 103 43.19 25.37 22.92
C PRO A 103 43.32 26.94 22.84
N PRO A 104 42.66 27.85 23.64
CA PRO A 104 41.26 28.07 24.10
C PRO A 104 40.71 29.54 23.85
N ALA A 105 39.53 29.86 24.44
CA ALA A 105 39.01 31.21 24.83
C ALA A 105 38.54 32.20 23.73
N ALA A 106 37.65 33.19 23.92
CA ALA A 106 36.55 33.52 24.86
C ALA A 106 35.63 34.57 24.12
N SER A 107 34.34 34.85 24.40
CA SER A 107 33.75 35.61 25.51
C SER A 107 32.29 35.97 25.14
N THR A 108 31.39 36.18 26.11
CA THR A 108 30.09 36.90 25.91
C THR A 108 30.25 38.41 26.16
N PRO A 109 29.28 39.27 25.74
CA PRO A 109 28.28 39.74 26.71
C PRO A 109 26.86 39.98 26.16
N SER A 110 25.90 40.19 27.09
CA SER A 110 24.47 40.44 26.86
C SER A 110 24.12 41.90 26.51
N ALA A 111 22.91 42.14 25.99
CA ALA A 111 22.23 43.44 26.03
C ALA A 111 20.69 43.33 26.01
N THR A 112 20.04 43.75 27.10
CA THR A 112 18.57 44.02 27.27
C THR A 112 18.42 44.96 28.48
N PRO A 113 17.74 46.13 28.39
CA PRO A 113 16.32 46.30 28.82
C PRO A 113 15.48 47.18 27.84
N ALA A 114 14.16 46.99 27.60
CA ALA A 114 12.95 47.32 28.41
C ALA A 114 12.63 48.86 28.51
N PRO A 115 11.39 49.35 28.80
CA PRO A 115 10.17 48.62 29.24
C PRO A 115 8.77 49.11 28.70
N ALA A 116 7.73 48.34 29.09
CA ALA A 116 6.37 48.72 29.54
C ALA A 116 5.36 49.57 28.72
N ALA A 117 4.15 48.99 28.55
CA ALA A 117 2.87 49.61 28.92
C ALA A 117 1.77 48.56 29.23
N THR A 118 0.98 48.78 30.28
CA THR A 118 -0.27 48.06 30.63
C THR A 118 -1.19 49.08 31.32
N PRO A 119 -2.53 48.93 31.31
CA PRO A 119 -3.17 48.35 32.51
C PRO A 119 -4.53 47.60 32.28
N THR A 120 -4.84 46.63 33.18
CA THR A 120 -6.14 46.25 33.82
C THR A 120 -7.49 46.34 33.08
N SER A 121 -8.58 45.55 33.29
CA SER A 121 -9.02 44.42 34.17
C SER A 121 -10.54 44.15 33.86
N PRO A 122 -11.32 43.27 34.53
CA PRO A 122 -11.12 41.93 35.09
C PRO A 122 -12.20 40.88 34.63
N LEU A 123 -12.18 39.66 35.21
CA LEU A 123 -13.12 38.53 34.98
C LEU A 123 -14.56 38.72 35.52
N PRO A 124 -15.48 37.77 35.20
CA PRO A 124 -15.97 36.88 36.27
C PRO A 124 -15.85 35.35 35.99
N PRO A 125 -15.81 34.50 37.05
CA PRO A 125 -15.62 33.03 36.99
C PRO A 125 -16.94 32.21 36.93
N PRO A 126 -16.92 30.86 36.77
CA PRO A 126 -18.08 30.07 36.37
C PRO A 126 -19.05 29.70 37.52
N ARG A 127 -20.32 29.47 37.17
CA ARG A 127 -21.36 29.01 38.11
C ARG A 127 -21.26 27.51 38.41
N ARG A 128 -21.37 27.18 39.70
CA ARG A 128 -21.49 25.84 40.28
C ARG A 128 -22.96 25.48 40.46
N ALA A 129 -23.34 24.22 40.27
CA ALA A 129 -24.62 23.67 40.74
C ALA A 129 -24.36 22.49 41.68
N THR A 130 -25.20 22.35 42.70
CA THR A 130 -25.06 21.44 43.85
C THR A 130 -25.59 20.04 43.59
N GLY A 131 -25.11 19.06 44.38
CA GLY A 131 -25.66 17.69 44.46
C GLY A 131 -26.99 17.60 45.23
N PRO A 132 -27.49 16.37 45.48
CA PRO A 132 -27.03 15.58 46.63
C PRO A 132 -26.58 14.16 46.24
N ALA A 133 -25.56 13.52 46.83
CA ALA A 133 -25.27 13.22 48.25
C ALA A 133 -26.02 12.01 48.82
N ARG A 134 -25.29 10.90 49.04
CA ARG A 134 -25.44 10.01 50.20
C ARG A 134 -24.08 9.37 50.53
N ALA A 135 -23.72 9.38 51.81
CA ALA A 135 -22.56 8.68 52.37
C ALA A 135 -22.87 7.17 52.54
N GLU A 136 -21.88 6.28 52.66
CA GLU A 136 -21.24 5.76 53.90
C GLU A 136 -20.43 4.50 53.45
N GLU A 137 -19.40 3.97 54.08
CA GLU A 137 -18.55 4.36 55.22
C GLU A 137 -17.17 3.63 55.12
N THR A 138 -16.30 3.88 56.09
CA THR A 138 -15.05 3.18 56.47
C THR A 138 -14.97 1.66 56.20
N THR A 139 -13.79 1.02 56.06
CA THR A 139 -12.73 0.98 57.09
C THR A 139 -11.40 0.39 56.58
N HIS A 140 -10.26 0.96 57.00
CA HIS A 140 -8.94 0.31 57.03
C HIS A 140 -8.52 0.11 58.50
N PRO A 141 -7.68 -0.89 58.82
CA PRO A 141 -6.47 -0.51 59.57
C PRO A 141 -5.18 -1.31 59.26
N ALA A 142 -4.06 -0.67 59.61
CA ALA A 142 -2.74 -1.18 60.04
C ALA A 142 -2.07 -2.36 59.27
N ALA A 143 -0.91 -2.21 58.62
CA ALA A 143 0.40 -1.75 59.07
C ALA A 143 1.18 -2.74 59.97
N ARG A 144 2.37 -3.16 59.49
CA ARG A 144 3.49 -3.58 60.34
C ARG A 144 4.84 -3.36 59.65
N GLU A 145 5.81 -2.87 60.40
CA GLU A 145 7.15 -2.47 59.96
C GLU A 145 8.13 -3.65 59.88
N GLY A 146 9.19 -3.51 59.09
CA GLY A 146 10.30 -4.48 58.98
C GLY A 146 11.62 -3.79 58.56
N LYS A 147 12.48 -3.52 59.55
CA LYS A 147 13.71 -2.72 59.47
C LYS A 147 14.85 -3.30 58.58
N SER A 148 15.63 -2.39 57.98
CA SER A 148 17.11 -2.44 57.75
C SER A 148 17.69 -3.59 56.90
N GLN A 149 18.79 -3.47 56.13
CA GLN A 149 19.93 -2.54 56.11
C GLN A 149 20.58 -2.59 54.68
N PRO A 150 21.40 -1.61 54.23
CA PRO A 150 21.99 -1.62 52.88
C PRO A 150 23.39 -2.24 52.82
N ALA A 151 23.78 -2.79 51.67
CA ALA A 151 25.13 -3.26 51.37
C ALA A 151 25.65 -2.68 50.05
N ALA A 152 26.93 -2.29 50.05
CA ALA A 152 27.61 -1.57 48.96
C ALA A 152 28.14 -2.52 47.85
N PRO A 153 28.61 -2.01 46.69
CA PRO A 153 28.77 -2.81 45.47
C PRO A 153 30.04 -3.67 45.46
N ARG A 154 30.00 -4.77 44.70
CA ARG A 154 31.20 -5.51 44.26
C ARG A 154 31.38 -5.36 42.75
N GLN A 155 32.50 -4.76 42.34
CA GLN A 155 33.05 -4.92 41.00
C GLN A 155 33.96 -6.15 40.96
N GLY A 156 33.92 -6.94 39.88
CA GLY A 156 34.96 -7.96 39.65
C GLY A 156 34.60 -9.10 38.69
N ARG A 157 35.08 -8.98 37.44
CA ARG A 157 35.37 -10.04 36.44
C ARG A 157 34.22 -10.78 35.71
N ALA A 158 34.17 -10.46 34.41
CA ALA A 158 34.46 -11.33 33.25
C ALA A 158 33.52 -12.48 32.85
N ASP A 159 33.21 -12.45 31.54
CA ASP A 159 32.72 -13.49 30.62
C ASP A 159 31.33 -14.13 30.87
N GLY A 160 30.38 -13.77 30.00
CA GLY A 160 29.06 -14.38 29.90
C GLY A 160 28.02 -13.47 29.24
N ASP A 161 27.92 -13.53 27.91
CA ASP A 161 26.67 -13.19 27.20
C ASP A 161 25.73 -14.40 27.37
N PRO A 162 24.47 -14.23 27.82
CA PRO A 162 23.40 -14.08 26.82
C PRO A 162 22.18 -13.23 27.25
N ASP A 163 21.37 -12.86 26.24
CA ASP A 163 19.91 -12.66 26.29
C ASP A 163 19.31 -11.93 27.52
N GLY A 164 19.42 -10.60 27.52
CA GLY A 164 18.56 -9.73 28.33
C GLY A 164 17.13 -9.63 27.76
N PRO A 165 16.06 -9.64 28.59
CA PRO A 165 14.68 -9.65 28.12
C PRO A 165 14.23 -8.27 27.62
N ALA A 166 14.53 -7.97 26.36
CA ALA A 166 13.96 -6.83 25.65
C ALA A 166 12.55 -7.17 25.13
N ASP A 167 11.52 -7.06 25.98
CA ASP A 167 10.13 -6.83 25.54
C ASP A 167 9.20 -6.42 26.70
N ALA A 168 9.47 -5.23 27.25
CA ALA A 168 8.45 -4.36 27.85
C ALA A 168 8.48 -2.97 27.18
N ALA A 169 8.80 -2.95 25.89
CA ALA A 169 8.71 -1.73 25.10
C ALA A 169 7.24 -1.36 24.93
N THR A 170 6.83 -0.25 25.56
CA THR A 170 5.64 0.50 25.18
C THR A 170 5.63 0.60 23.66
N ILE A 171 4.59 0.07 23.00
CA ILE A 171 4.51 0.08 21.53
C ILE A 171 4.48 1.54 21.09
N ALA A 172 5.63 2.04 20.65
CA ALA A 172 5.72 3.36 20.05
C ALA A 172 4.81 3.32 18.81
N PRO A 173 3.84 4.24 18.68
CA PRO A 173 2.96 4.22 17.53
C PRO A 173 3.79 4.44 16.27
N HIS A 174 3.79 3.46 15.35
CA HIS A 174 4.36 3.56 14.00
C HIS A 174 4.07 4.94 13.39
N ASP A 175 5.10 5.74 13.17
CA ASP A 175 4.98 7.09 12.62
C ASP A 175 4.98 7.04 11.09
N PRO A 176 3.86 7.37 10.41
CA PRO A 176 3.82 7.37 8.96
C PRO A 176 4.72 8.44 8.32
N CYS A 177 5.20 9.43 9.06
CA CYS A 177 6.17 10.41 8.57
C CYS A 177 7.61 9.85 8.47
N ALA A 178 7.91 8.81 9.26
CA ALA A 178 9.20 8.11 9.25
C ALA A 178 9.36 7.19 8.04
N HIS A 179 8.35 6.37 7.73
CA HIS A 179 8.42 5.29 6.72
C HIS A 179 7.20 5.17 5.79
N GLY A 180 6.19 6.04 5.91
CA GLY A 180 4.91 5.90 5.20
C GLY A 180 4.15 4.66 5.67
N PHE A 181 3.56 3.93 4.73
CA PHE A 181 2.91 2.64 4.99
C PHE A 181 3.83 1.42 4.79
N LEU A 182 5.13 1.63 4.51
CA LEU A 182 6.10 0.54 4.53
C LEU A 182 6.33 0.04 5.97
N PRO A 183 6.61 -1.26 6.17
CA PRO A 183 7.05 -1.76 7.47
C PRO A 183 8.38 -1.11 7.88
N GLU A 184 8.61 -0.93 9.19
CA GLU A 184 9.84 -0.32 9.72
C GLU A 184 11.14 -1.00 9.28
N ARG A 185 11.07 -2.30 8.96
CA ARG A 185 12.21 -3.15 8.61
C ARG A 185 11.90 -3.95 7.34
N PRO A 186 12.93 -4.36 6.56
CA PRO A 186 12.71 -5.19 5.38
C PRO A 186 11.88 -6.45 5.71
N PRO A 187 10.89 -6.81 4.88
CA PRO A 187 10.04 -7.97 5.14
C PRO A 187 10.83 -9.26 5.31
N VAL A 188 10.27 -10.19 6.09
CA VAL A 188 10.93 -11.46 6.42
C VAL A 188 10.93 -12.38 5.20
N ARG A 189 12.12 -12.59 4.62
CA ARG A 189 12.33 -13.45 3.43
C ARG A 189 11.91 -14.90 3.67
N SER A 190 12.23 -15.44 4.83
CA SER A 190 11.92 -16.82 5.19
C SER A 190 11.43 -16.91 6.63
N LEU A 191 10.28 -17.54 6.83
CA LEU A 191 9.81 -17.94 8.16
C LEU A 191 10.66 -19.10 8.68
N ILE A 192 10.86 -19.18 9.99
CA ILE A 192 11.78 -20.14 10.62
C ILE A 192 11.05 -21.19 11.48
N GLY A 193 11.76 -22.30 11.75
CA GLY A 193 11.24 -23.40 12.57
C GLY A 193 9.93 -23.96 12.00
N THR A 194 8.90 -24.06 12.84
CA THR A 194 7.61 -24.66 12.46
C THR A 194 6.85 -23.89 11.37
N TRP A 195 7.18 -22.61 11.16
CA TRP A 195 6.53 -21.73 10.18
C TRP A 195 7.09 -21.89 8.75
N THR A 196 8.17 -22.63 8.57
CA THR A 196 8.73 -23.00 7.24
C THR A 196 7.72 -23.70 6.32
N ARG A 197 6.79 -24.49 6.90
CA ARG A 197 5.74 -25.17 6.12
C ARG A 197 4.72 -24.20 5.53
N LEU A 198 4.38 -23.13 6.26
CA LEU A 198 3.53 -22.04 5.75
C LEU A 198 4.19 -21.30 4.58
N ASP A 199 5.52 -21.10 4.64
CA ASP A 199 6.31 -20.55 3.54
C ASP A 199 6.27 -21.44 2.29
N ALA A 200 6.48 -22.75 2.45
CA ALA A 200 6.43 -23.72 1.35
C ALA A 200 5.02 -23.80 0.72
N MET A 201 3.98 -23.86 1.56
CA MET A 201 2.58 -23.88 1.11
C MET A 201 2.20 -22.59 0.35
N ALA A 202 2.60 -21.42 0.83
CA ALA A 202 2.34 -20.16 0.12
C ALA A 202 3.06 -20.06 -1.22
N ARG A 203 4.33 -20.53 -1.30
CA ARG A 203 5.06 -20.63 -2.57
C ARG A 203 4.37 -21.56 -3.55
N ALA A 204 3.94 -22.74 -3.10
CA ALA A 204 3.23 -23.69 -3.94
C ALA A 204 1.85 -23.17 -4.41
N ALA A 205 1.10 -22.49 -3.54
CA ALA A 205 -0.21 -21.93 -3.88
C ALA A 205 -0.13 -20.80 -4.92
N ALA A 206 0.89 -19.92 -4.81
CA ALA A 206 1.11 -18.81 -5.74
C ALA A 206 1.44 -19.24 -7.18
N VAL A 207 1.91 -20.48 -7.38
CA VAL A 207 2.26 -21.03 -8.71
C VAL A 207 1.37 -22.22 -9.10
N ALA A 208 0.30 -22.48 -8.34
CA ALA A 208 -0.67 -23.51 -8.67
C ALA A 208 -1.36 -23.20 -10.03
N PRO A 209 -1.70 -24.22 -10.83
CA PRO A 209 -2.29 -24.00 -12.15
C PRO A 209 -3.67 -23.32 -12.09
N ASP A 210 -4.45 -23.62 -11.05
CA ASP A 210 -5.84 -23.24 -10.87
C ASP A 210 -6.16 -23.04 -9.38
N ARG A 211 -7.46 -22.95 -9.05
CA ARG A 211 -7.97 -22.75 -7.68
C ARG A 211 -7.98 -24.07 -6.91
N GLU A 212 -8.39 -25.14 -7.58
CA GLU A 212 -8.60 -26.47 -7.04
C GLU A 212 -7.28 -27.06 -6.52
N ALA A 213 -6.20 -26.92 -7.29
CA ALA A 213 -4.84 -27.31 -6.89
C ALA A 213 -4.31 -26.48 -5.70
N ALA A 214 -4.71 -25.21 -5.58
CA ALA A 214 -4.38 -24.37 -4.42
C ALA A 214 -5.14 -24.82 -3.16
N VAL A 215 -6.44 -25.13 -3.27
CA VAL A 215 -7.24 -25.69 -2.16
C VAL A 215 -6.69 -27.04 -1.70
N ALA A 216 -6.30 -27.91 -2.64
CA ALA A 216 -5.71 -29.22 -2.34
C ALA A 216 -4.31 -29.14 -1.64
N LEU A 217 -3.66 -27.97 -1.59
CA LEU A 217 -2.50 -27.75 -0.71
C LEU A 217 -2.95 -27.54 0.74
N VAL A 218 -4.00 -26.74 0.95
CA VAL A 218 -4.56 -26.45 2.29
C VAL A 218 -5.15 -27.72 2.91
N GLU A 219 -5.92 -28.50 2.16
CA GLU A 219 -6.48 -29.78 2.62
C GLU A 219 -5.40 -30.82 2.98
N ARG A 220 -4.23 -30.76 2.35
CA ARG A 220 -3.08 -31.60 2.72
C ARG A 220 -2.43 -31.12 4.01
N ALA A 221 -2.25 -29.81 4.18
CA ALA A 221 -1.75 -29.22 5.41
C ALA A 221 -2.70 -29.45 6.60
N HIS A 222 -4.02 -29.45 6.36
CA HIS A 222 -5.04 -29.82 7.34
C HIS A 222 -4.87 -31.27 7.79
N ARG A 223 -4.85 -32.23 6.84
CA ARG A 223 -4.70 -33.67 7.13
C ARG A 223 -3.38 -34.04 7.79
N ALA A 224 -2.35 -33.21 7.65
CA ALA A 224 -1.06 -33.33 8.33
C ALA A 224 -0.98 -32.55 9.65
N GLU A 225 -2.12 -32.06 10.17
CA GLU A 225 -2.29 -31.29 11.42
C GLU A 225 -1.49 -29.96 11.49
N GLU A 226 -0.94 -29.51 10.35
CA GLU A 226 -0.02 -28.37 10.30
C GLU A 226 -0.73 -27.07 10.66
N LEU A 227 -1.95 -26.89 10.16
CA LEU A 227 -2.75 -25.67 10.39
C LEU A 227 -3.07 -25.49 11.88
N ALA A 228 -3.48 -26.56 12.57
CA ALA A 228 -3.71 -26.57 14.01
C ALA A 228 -2.41 -26.31 14.80
N ALA A 229 -1.31 -26.95 14.40
CA ALA A 229 0.00 -26.77 15.04
C ALA A 229 0.60 -25.37 14.85
N LEU A 230 0.25 -24.66 13.77
CA LEU A 230 0.56 -23.24 13.56
C LEU A 230 -0.37 -22.34 14.39
N ARG A 231 -1.68 -22.62 14.40
CA ARG A 231 -2.73 -21.88 15.12
C ARG A 231 -2.44 -21.77 16.62
N GLN A 232 -1.92 -22.83 17.24
CA GLN A 232 -1.51 -22.85 18.66
C GLN A 232 -0.27 -21.98 18.95
N ARG A 233 0.54 -21.66 17.93
CA ARG A 233 1.81 -20.94 18.07
C ARG A 233 1.75 -19.45 17.71
N VAL A 234 0.60 -18.96 17.20
CA VAL A 234 0.39 -17.56 16.79
C VAL A 234 0.76 -16.56 17.90
N SER A 235 0.39 -16.85 19.15
CA SER A 235 0.68 -16.00 20.31
C SER A 235 2.18 -15.80 20.58
N ARG A 236 3.03 -16.73 20.11
CA ARG A 236 4.49 -16.69 20.26
C ARG A 236 5.19 -15.95 19.11
N LEU A 237 4.46 -15.48 18.09
CA LEU A 237 5.02 -14.67 17.02
C LEU A 237 5.25 -13.22 17.49
N SER A 238 6.46 -12.73 17.31
CA SER A 238 6.73 -11.28 17.24
C SER A 238 5.92 -10.65 16.10
N LEU A 239 5.53 -9.39 16.25
CA LEU A 239 4.66 -8.68 15.29
C LEU A 239 5.18 -8.80 13.85
N ARG A 240 6.47 -8.55 13.62
CA ARG A 240 7.14 -8.68 12.32
C ARG A 240 7.01 -10.07 11.68
N ASN A 241 7.01 -11.13 12.48
CA ASN A 241 6.81 -12.50 11.96
C ASN A 241 5.32 -12.81 11.76
N ALA A 242 4.42 -12.20 12.54
CA ALA A 242 2.97 -12.30 12.32
C ALA A 242 2.53 -11.57 11.04
N GLU A 243 3.08 -10.39 10.73
CA GLU A 243 2.90 -9.70 9.44
C GLU A 243 3.42 -10.55 8.27
N ALA A 244 4.61 -11.14 8.43
CA ALA A 244 5.17 -12.03 7.44
C ALA A 244 4.25 -13.24 7.18
N ALA A 245 3.76 -13.89 8.24
CA ALA A 245 2.80 -15.00 8.14
C ALA A 245 1.45 -14.55 7.54
N ALA A 246 0.96 -13.36 7.87
CA ALA A 246 -0.25 -12.78 7.27
C ALA A 246 -0.12 -12.61 5.76
N MET A 247 1.03 -12.18 5.25
CA MET A 247 1.28 -12.15 3.81
C MET A 247 1.18 -13.55 3.17
N ARG A 248 1.73 -14.60 3.81
CA ARG A 248 1.63 -15.98 3.30
C ARG A 248 0.20 -16.49 3.30
N ILE A 249 -0.55 -16.24 4.38
CA ILE A 249 -1.97 -16.56 4.47
C ILE A 249 -2.76 -15.79 3.39
N ALA A 250 -2.43 -14.52 3.14
CA ALA A 250 -3.05 -13.73 2.08
C ALA A 250 -2.81 -14.34 0.69
N VAL A 251 -1.58 -14.76 0.39
CA VAL A 251 -1.24 -15.45 -0.87
C VAL A 251 -2.04 -16.74 -1.03
N ILE A 252 -2.10 -17.59 0.00
CA ILE A 252 -2.86 -18.83 -0.02
C ILE A 252 -4.35 -18.53 -0.22
N ALA A 253 -4.92 -17.58 0.54
CA ALA A 253 -6.32 -17.21 0.47
C ALA A 253 -6.71 -16.64 -0.90
N VAL A 254 -5.90 -15.78 -1.53
CA VAL A 254 -6.22 -15.31 -2.89
C VAL A 254 -6.10 -16.45 -3.93
N SER A 255 -5.11 -17.34 -3.80
CA SER A 255 -4.93 -18.48 -4.73
C SER A 255 -6.10 -19.46 -4.65
N CYS A 256 -6.66 -19.66 -3.44
CA CYS A 256 -7.85 -20.49 -3.20
C CYS A 256 -9.18 -19.78 -3.52
N GLY A 257 -9.15 -18.51 -3.97
CA GLY A 257 -10.34 -17.72 -4.32
C GLY A 257 -11.11 -17.16 -3.11
N TRP A 258 -10.54 -17.20 -1.91
CA TRP A 258 -11.19 -16.80 -0.65
C TRP A 258 -11.07 -15.30 -0.31
N CYS A 259 -10.70 -14.46 -1.27
CA CYS A 259 -10.32 -13.05 -1.04
C CYS A 259 -11.45 -12.11 -0.58
N GLY A 260 -12.70 -12.57 -0.54
CA GLY A 260 -13.86 -11.83 -0.02
C GLY A 260 -14.45 -12.42 1.26
N ILE A 261 -13.86 -13.49 1.81
CA ILE A 261 -14.35 -14.18 2.99
C ILE A 261 -13.96 -13.41 4.26
N ASP A 262 -14.91 -13.25 5.18
CA ASP A 262 -14.63 -12.93 6.58
C ASP A 262 -14.37 -14.25 7.32
N PRO A 263 -13.15 -14.50 7.85
CA PRO A 263 -12.81 -15.76 8.51
C PRO A 263 -13.52 -15.98 9.86
N GLN A 264 -14.36 -15.04 10.31
CA GLN A 264 -15.22 -15.20 11.49
C GLN A 264 -16.71 -15.37 11.15
N ALA A 265 -17.11 -15.22 9.88
CA ALA A 265 -18.48 -15.44 9.47
C ALA A 265 -18.80 -16.96 9.42
N PRO A 266 -19.94 -17.43 9.97
CA PRO A 266 -20.29 -18.85 9.94
C PRO A 266 -20.30 -19.46 8.53
N ALA A 267 -20.82 -18.72 7.54
CA ALA A 267 -20.84 -19.12 6.13
C ALA A 267 -19.45 -19.29 5.48
N ALA A 268 -18.37 -18.80 6.11
CA ALA A 268 -17.01 -19.04 5.62
C ALA A 268 -16.65 -20.53 5.62
N ARG A 269 -17.14 -21.27 6.62
CA ARG A 269 -16.89 -22.71 6.80
C ARG A 269 -17.52 -23.58 5.71
N GLU A 270 -18.48 -23.05 4.96
CA GLU A 270 -19.10 -23.72 3.81
C GLU A 270 -18.21 -23.64 2.55
N VAL A 271 -17.21 -22.74 2.54
CA VAL A 271 -16.44 -22.35 1.34
C VAL A 271 -14.92 -22.55 1.50
N ALA A 272 -14.42 -22.65 2.73
CA ALA A 272 -13.01 -22.73 3.06
C ALA A 272 -12.73 -23.65 4.26
N ASP A 273 -11.51 -24.18 4.33
CA ASP A 273 -11.04 -25.07 5.41
C ASP A 273 -11.10 -24.40 6.79
N GLU A 274 -11.79 -25.02 7.75
CA GLU A 274 -12.00 -24.43 9.08
C GLU A 274 -10.69 -24.18 9.85
N ALA A 275 -9.72 -25.10 9.80
CA ALA A 275 -8.45 -24.92 10.49
C ALA A 275 -7.60 -23.81 9.84
N PHE A 276 -7.74 -23.60 8.52
CA PHE A 276 -7.15 -22.45 7.83
C PHE A 276 -7.82 -21.13 8.23
N LEU A 277 -9.16 -21.09 8.33
CA LEU A 277 -9.90 -19.92 8.78
C LEU A 277 -9.54 -19.54 10.22
N ASP A 278 -9.42 -20.51 11.12
CA ASP A 278 -8.96 -20.29 12.50
C ASP A 278 -7.54 -19.72 12.57
N LEU A 279 -6.61 -20.24 11.76
CA LEU A 279 -5.24 -19.73 11.65
C LEU A 279 -5.23 -18.29 11.10
N TRP A 280 -6.02 -18.02 10.06
CA TRP A 280 -6.18 -16.70 9.48
C TRP A 280 -6.73 -15.72 10.52
N ALA A 281 -7.85 -16.02 11.16
CA ALA A 281 -8.47 -15.15 12.18
C ALA A 281 -7.52 -14.83 13.34
N ALA A 282 -6.79 -15.83 13.86
CA ALA A 282 -5.81 -15.62 14.92
C ALA A 282 -4.66 -14.70 14.49
N ILE A 283 -4.18 -14.84 13.25
CA ILE A 283 -3.15 -13.95 12.69
C ILE A 283 -3.72 -12.53 12.47
N ALA A 284 -4.94 -12.40 11.95
CA ALA A 284 -5.62 -11.11 11.73
C ALA A 284 -5.74 -10.32 13.04
N HIS A 285 -6.19 -11.00 14.10
CA HIS A 285 -6.24 -10.44 15.46
C HIS A 285 -4.84 -10.04 15.96
N ARG A 286 -3.81 -10.89 15.77
CA ARG A 286 -2.43 -10.61 16.22
C ARG A 286 -1.81 -9.38 15.56
N ILE A 287 -2.19 -9.05 14.32
CA ILE A 287 -1.70 -7.87 13.58
C ILE A 287 -2.66 -6.66 13.60
N GLY A 288 -3.82 -6.74 14.26
CA GLY A 288 -4.78 -5.64 14.33
C GLY A 288 -5.49 -5.32 13.00
N HIS A 289 -5.76 -6.34 12.19
CA HIS A 289 -6.53 -6.23 10.94
C HIS A 289 -7.92 -6.86 11.08
N ASP A 290 -8.94 -6.23 10.49
CA ASP A 290 -10.25 -6.85 10.31
C ASP A 290 -10.20 -7.83 9.13
N GLN A 291 -9.61 -7.38 8.02
CA GLN A 291 -9.27 -8.19 6.85
C GLN A 291 -7.86 -7.80 6.39
N PHE A 292 -7.05 -8.74 5.91
CA PHE A 292 -5.72 -8.44 5.34
C PHE A 292 -5.50 -9.04 3.95
N VAL A 293 -6.49 -9.74 3.39
CA VAL A 293 -6.38 -10.35 2.05
C VAL A 293 -6.64 -9.28 1.00
N ALA A 294 -5.59 -8.52 0.68
CA ALA A 294 -5.63 -7.39 -0.23
C ALA A 294 -4.24 -7.11 -0.84
N LEU A 295 -4.20 -6.40 -1.97
CA LEU A 295 -2.95 -5.99 -2.63
C LEU A 295 -2.00 -5.21 -1.72
N PRO A 296 -2.45 -4.30 -0.81
CA PRO A 296 -1.53 -3.63 0.12
C PRO A 296 -0.71 -4.62 0.96
N THR A 297 -1.34 -5.64 1.56
CA THR A 297 -0.64 -6.68 2.32
C THR A 297 0.23 -7.55 1.42
N LEU A 298 -0.27 -7.92 0.24
CA LEU A 298 0.49 -8.68 -0.76
C LEU A 298 1.66 -7.90 -1.38
N ALA A 299 1.68 -6.57 -1.32
CA ALA A 299 2.78 -5.74 -1.82
C ALA A 299 3.77 -5.38 -0.70
N LEU A 300 3.29 -4.72 0.35
CA LEU A 300 4.10 -4.13 1.43
C LEU A 300 4.97 -5.14 2.19
N HIS A 301 4.52 -6.40 2.28
CA HIS A 301 5.22 -7.47 2.99
C HIS A 301 5.79 -8.58 2.07
N ASN A 302 5.70 -8.42 0.73
CA ASN A 302 6.18 -9.40 -0.24
C ASN A 302 7.32 -8.90 -1.14
N TRP A 303 8.31 -8.26 -0.54
CA TRP A 303 9.48 -7.79 -1.28
C TRP A 303 10.74 -7.89 -0.44
N ALA A 304 11.86 -8.03 -1.13
CA ALA A 304 13.19 -7.86 -0.57
C ALA A 304 14.10 -7.20 -1.62
N PRO A 305 15.17 -6.48 -1.23
CA PRO A 305 16.23 -6.17 -2.17
C PRO A 305 16.81 -7.49 -2.69
N GLU A 306 17.20 -7.57 -3.96
CA GLU A 306 17.80 -8.77 -4.56
C GLU A 306 19.10 -9.15 -3.81
N ARG A 307 19.99 -8.17 -3.66
CA ARG A 307 21.28 -8.30 -2.96
C ARG A 307 21.15 -7.73 -1.55
N LYS A 308 21.96 -8.23 -0.61
CA LYS A 308 22.04 -7.64 0.74
C LYS A 308 22.66 -6.25 0.61
N PRO A 309 22.02 -5.16 1.09
CA PRO A 309 22.59 -3.82 0.99
C PRO A 309 23.90 -3.75 1.77
N ARG A 310 24.90 -3.06 1.20
CA ARG A 310 26.26 -2.97 1.77
C ARG A 310 26.37 -2.04 2.98
N ARG A 311 25.36 -1.20 3.21
CA ARG A 311 25.26 -0.23 4.31
C ARG A 311 23.84 -0.26 4.88
N HIS A 312 23.63 0.31 6.05
CA HIS A 312 22.28 0.58 6.54
C HIS A 312 21.64 1.68 5.68
N ILE A 313 20.44 1.41 5.15
CA ILE A 313 19.69 2.30 4.27
C ILE A 313 18.25 2.35 4.81
N PRO A 314 17.64 3.54 4.98
CA PRO A 314 16.23 3.67 5.38
C PRO A 314 15.29 2.88 4.47
N ILE A 315 14.20 2.33 5.01
CA ILE A 315 13.36 1.37 4.27
C ILE A 315 12.74 1.98 3.00
N ASP A 316 12.36 3.25 3.03
CA ASP A 316 11.84 4.01 1.90
C ASP A 316 12.91 4.27 0.85
N GLN A 317 14.17 4.52 1.24
CA GLN A 317 15.27 4.62 0.29
C GLN A 317 15.59 3.25 -0.33
N LEU A 318 15.69 2.19 0.48
CA LEU A 318 15.94 0.82 0.03
C LEU A 318 14.92 0.36 -1.03
N ALA A 319 13.62 0.59 -0.76
CA ALA A 319 12.53 0.25 -1.67
C ALA A 319 12.49 1.10 -2.96
N ARG A 320 13.20 2.24 -3.01
CA ARG A 320 13.31 3.09 -4.20
C ARG A 320 14.56 2.78 -5.03
N THR A 321 15.72 2.62 -4.39
CA THR A 321 17.01 2.58 -5.10
C THR A 321 17.50 1.19 -5.47
N GLU A 322 17.11 0.15 -4.72
CA GLU A 322 17.58 -1.22 -4.99
C GLU A 322 16.72 -1.93 -6.06
N THR A 323 17.31 -2.95 -6.68
CA THR A 323 16.55 -3.97 -7.41
C THR A 323 15.75 -4.79 -6.40
N LEU A 324 14.42 -4.86 -6.56
CA LEU A 324 13.54 -5.60 -5.66
C LEU A 324 13.08 -6.91 -6.31
N VAL A 325 12.92 -7.95 -5.48
CA VAL A 325 12.36 -9.25 -5.87
C VAL A 325 11.19 -9.63 -4.95
N PRO A 326 10.17 -10.35 -5.44
CA PRO A 326 9.11 -10.86 -4.57
C PRO A 326 9.67 -11.93 -3.62
N ILE A 327 9.18 -11.97 -2.38
CA ILE A 327 9.56 -13.05 -1.44
C ILE A 327 8.87 -14.35 -1.85
N VAL A 328 7.56 -14.28 -2.06
CA VAL A 328 6.72 -15.31 -2.66
C VAL A 328 6.36 -14.84 -4.07
N ARG A 329 6.79 -15.62 -5.06
CA ARG A 329 6.64 -15.31 -6.49
C ARG A 329 5.41 -16.00 -7.06
N TRP A 330 4.73 -15.34 -7.98
CA TRP A 330 3.61 -15.89 -8.75
C TRP A 330 4.05 -16.45 -10.12
N ALA A 331 5.23 -16.06 -10.61
CA ALA A 331 5.93 -16.79 -11.66
C ALA A 331 6.75 -17.95 -11.07
N PRO A 332 6.73 -19.15 -11.70
CA PRO A 332 7.60 -20.26 -11.34
C PRO A 332 9.09 -19.88 -11.25
N GLU A 333 9.86 -20.66 -10.50
CA GLU A 333 11.31 -20.46 -10.40
C GLU A 333 11.98 -20.62 -11.78
N GLY A 334 13.05 -19.86 -12.01
CA GLY A 334 13.72 -19.76 -13.32
C GLY A 334 12.97 -18.95 -14.39
N GLN A 335 11.67 -18.67 -14.24
CA GLN A 335 10.91 -17.84 -15.19
C GLN A 335 11.05 -16.32 -14.91
N PRO A 336 10.79 -15.43 -15.88
CA PRO A 336 10.66 -14.00 -15.63
C PRO A 336 9.48 -13.69 -14.70
N LEU A 337 9.56 -12.58 -13.95
CA LEU A 337 8.50 -12.13 -13.04
C LEU A 337 7.17 -11.93 -13.78
N SER A 338 6.07 -12.34 -13.15
CA SER A 338 4.72 -12.20 -13.71
C SER A 338 4.21 -10.75 -13.65
N ARG A 339 3.11 -10.47 -14.35
CA ARG A 339 2.41 -9.17 -14.23
C ARG A 339 1.96 -8.86 -12.79
N LEU A 340 1.56 -9.89 -12.03
CA LEU A 340 1.17 -9.72 -10.63
C LEU A 340 2.37 -9.43 -9.73
N ASP A 341 3.49 -10.15 -9.93
CA ASP A 341 4.76 -9.85 -9.24
C ASP A 341 5.20 -8.41 -9.48
N ARG A 342 5.19 -7.96 -10.75
CA ARG A 342 5.54 -6.58 -11.12
C ARG A 342 4.56 -5.54 -10.58
N LEU A 343 3.26 -5.83 -10.53
CA LEU A 343 2.28 -4.92 -9.93
C LEU A 343 2.53 -4.75 -8.42
N MET A 344 2.85 -5.83 -7.70
CA MET A 344 3.18 -5.77 -6.27
C MET A 344 4.45 -4.93 -6.03
N LEU A 345 5.51 -5.13 -6.84
CA LEU A 345 6.73 -4.33 -6.73
C LEU A 345 6.52 -2.86 -7.09
N ALA A 346 5.75 -2.56 -8.14
CA ALA A 346 5.39 -1.20 -8.53
C ALA A 346 4.56 -0.49 -7.45
N ALA A 347 3.64 -1.20 -6.79
CA ALA A 347 2.90 -0.71 -5.64
C ALA A 347 3.83 -0.42 -4.44
N THR A 348 4.76 -1.32 -4.12
CA THR A 348 5.78 -1.10 -3.07
C THR A 348 6.64 0.14 -3.36
N ARG A 349 7.11 0.32 -4.61
CA ARG A 349 7.86 1.51 -5.03
C ARG A 349 7.02 2.79 -4.95
N LEU A 350 5.71 2.72 -5.24
CA LEU A 350 4.78 3.84 -5.13
C LEU A 350 4.61 4.28 -3.66
N GLU A 351 4.47 3.33 -2.74
CA GLU A 351 4.41 3.60 -1.30
C GLU A 351 5.73 4.21 -0.78
N ALA A 352 6.87 3.70 -1.25
CA ALA A 352 8.20 4.19 -0.90
C ALA A 352 8.48 5.63 -1.36
N HIS A 353 8.00 6.03 -2.54
CA HIS A 353 7.99 7.44 -2.97
C HIS A 353 6.88 8.25 -2.29
N GLY A 354 5.79 7.58 -1.90
CA GLY A 354 4.64 8.14 -1.20
C GLY A 354 5.00 8.85 0.10
N ILE A 355 6.08 8.45 0.78
CA ILE A 355 6.55 9.04 2.04
C ILE A 355 6.59 10.58 2.06
N TRP A 356 6.90 11.21 0.92
CA TRP A 356 6.93 12.67 0.80
C TRP A 356 5.55 13.32 0.96
N LEU A 357 4.46 12.61 0.69
CA LEU A 357 3.09 13.07 0.94
C LEU A 357 2.80 13.20 2.44
N PHE A 358 3.30 12.29 3.27
CA PHE A 358 3.09 12.27 4.72
C PHE A 358 3.83 13.43 5.38
N ARG A 359 5.09 13.65 4.99
CA ARG A 359 5.89 14.81 5.42
C ARG A 359 5.30 16.16 5.00
N LEU A 360 4.53 16.20 3.91
CA LEU A 360 3.74 17.38 3.52
C LEU A 360 2.39 17.47 4.23
N ALA A 361 1.80 16.35 4.64
CA ALA A 361 0.53 16.30 5.35
C ALA A 361 0.59 17.09 6.65
N GLU A 362 1.69 17.00 7.42
CA GLU A 362 1.90 17.81 8.63
C GLU A 362 1.91 19.32 8.38
N THR A 363 2.31 19.75 7.18
CA THR A 363 2.26 21.18 6.81
C THR A 363 0.85 21.64 6.46
N LEU A 364 -0.04 20.74 6.05
CA LEU A 364 -1.43 21.04 5.66
C LEU A 364 -2.44 20.74 6.77
N ALA A 365 -2.12 19.83 7.68
CA ALA A 365 -2.99 19.38 8.76
C ALA A 365 -3.21 20.48 9.81
N GLY A 366 -4.47 20.84 10.05
CA GLY A 366 -4.86 21.78 11.10
C GLY A 366 -4.54 23.25 10.81
N ARG A 367 -3.93 23.58 9.66
CA ARG A 367 -3.63 24.96 9.28
C ARG A 367 -4.83 25.66 8.65
N SER A 368 -4.83 26.98 8.74
CA SER A 368 -5.77 27.79 7.96
C SER A 368 -5.47 27.66 6.46
N PRO A 369 -6.49 27.59 5.59
CA PRO A 369 -6.31 27.72 4.14
C PRO A 369 -5.60 29.02 3.73
N ASP A 370 -5.68 30.05 4.59
CA ASP A 370 -5.08 31.38 4.43
C ASP A 370 -3.63 31.47 4.98
N ASP A 371 -3.06 30.36 5.49
CA ASP A 371 -1.67 30.28 5.92
C ASP A 371 -0.72 30.32 4.70
N SER A 372 0.30 31.19 4.74
CA SER A 372 1.24 31.43 3.64
C SER A 372 2.08 30.20 3.24
N SER A 373 2.17 29.19 4.10
CA SER A 373 2.81 27.91 3.80
C SER A 373 1.93 26.98 2.94
N THR A 374 0.60 27.11 3.00
CA THR A 374 -0.37 26.26 2.29
C THR A 374 -0.14 26.19 0.77
N PRO A 375 -0.06 27.30 0.01
CA PRO A 375 0.19 27.23 -1.44
C PRO A 375 1.60 26.72 -1.80
N THR A 376 2.56 26.80 -0.88
CA THR A 376 3.89 26.21 -1.06
C THR A 376 3.87 24.70 -0.82
N ALA A 377 3.12 24.22 0.18
CA ALA A 377 2.90 22.81 0.42
C ALA A 377 2.10 22.15 -0.71
N LEU A 378 1.06 22.81 -1.24
CA LEU A 378 0.28 22.33 -2.39
C LEU A 378 1.13 22.23 -3.67
N ARG A 379 2.00 23.22 -3.97
CA ARG A 379 2.95 23.12 -5.11
C ARG A 379 3.97 21.99 -4.93
N ARG A 380 4.39 21.69 -3.69
CA ARG A 380 5.24 20.52 -3.41
C ARG A 380 4.46 19.21 -3.61
N LEU A 381 3.21 19.15 -3.17
CA LEU A 381 2.30 18.01 -3.34
C LEU A 381 2.07 17.67 -4.82
N VAL A 382 1.81 18.68 -5.66
CA VAL A 382 1.71 18.53 -7.13
C VAL A 382 2.97 17.87 -7.71
N ARG A 383 4.16 18.33 -7.33
CA ARG A 383 5.44 17.74 -7.80
C ARG A 383 5.61 16.28 -7.36
N VAL A 384 5.24 15.93 -6.13
CA VAL A 384 5.26 14.54 -5.66
C VAL A 384 4.28 13.68 -6.46
N GLN A 385 3.05 14.15 -6.71
CA GLN A 385 2.07 13.43 -7.52
C GLN A 385 2.54 13.21 -8.97
N HIS A 386 3.22 14.18 -9.57
CA HIS A 386 3.84 14.01 -10.89
C HIS A 386 4.98 12.98 -10.89
N ALA A 387 5.85 12.99 -9.88
CA ALA A 387 6.92 11.99 -9.74
C ALA A 387 6.35 10.57 -9.57
N LEU A 388 5.33 10.39 -8.71
CA LEU A 388 4.60 9.13 -8.53
C LEU A 388 3.96 8.67 -9.85
N ARG A 389 3.37 9.58 -10.62
CA ARG A 389 2.75 9.26 -11.91
C ARG A 389 3.78 8.87 -12.97
N ALA A 390 4.92 9.57 -13.03
CA ALA A 390 6.01 9.25 -13.94
C ALA A 390 6.61 7.86 -13.64
N GLN A 391 6.79 7.53 -12.36
CA GLN A 391 7.21 6.20 -11.91
C GLN A 391 6.24 5.11 -12.40
N LEU A 392 4.92 5.27 -12.20
CA LEU A 392 3.93 4.29 -12.68
C LEU A 392 3.91 4.14 -14.22
N LEU A 393 4.22 5.20 -14.97
CA LEU A 393 4.34 5.13 -16.43
C LEU A 393 5.61 4.37 -16.87
N ALA A 394 6.73 4.50 -16.15
CA ALA A 394 7.95 3.75 -16.42
C ALA A 394 7.75 2.23 -16.19
N GLU A 395 7.11 1.86 -15.07
CA GLU A 395 6.79 0.46 -14.73
C GLU A 395 5.81 -0.20 -15.74
N ALA A 396 4.98 0.61 -16.42
CA ALA A 396 3.90 0.10 -17.28
C ALA A 396 4.37 -0.71 -18.49
N ALA A 397 5.53 -0.37 -19.07
CA ALA A 397 6.09 -1.07 -20.22
C ALA A 397 6.52 -2.49 -19.85
N GLU A 398 7.34 -2.63 -18.80
CA GLU A 398 7.82 -3.94 -18.35
C GLU A 398 6.69 -4.81 -17.78
N LEU A 399 5.74 -4.21 -17.07
CA LEU A 399 4.55 -4.91 -16.58
C LEU A 399 3.69 -5.43 -17.73
N SER A 400 3.52 -4.66 -18.82
CA SER A 400 2.74 -5.11 -19.98
C SER A 400 3.43 -6.25 -20.75
N ALA A 401 4.76 -6.23 -20.81
CA ALA A 401 5.59 -7.25 -21.48
C ALA A 401 5.69 -8.57 -20.68
N ALA A 402 5.48 -8.54 -19.36
CA ALA A 402 5.57 -9.71 -18.50
C ALA A 402 4.45 -10.76 -18.74
N PRO A 403 4.71 -12.05 -18.46
CA PRO A 403 3.72 -13.11 -18.56
C PRO A 403 2.61 -12.97 -17.50
N ALA A 404 1.41 -13.43 -17.84
CA ALA A 404 0.27 -13.55 -16.94
C ALA A 404 -0.44 -14.88 -17.12
N THR A 405 -0.76 -15.56 -16.02
CA THR A 405 -1.55 -16.81 -16.02
C THR A 405 -3.05 -16.52 -15.88
N PRO A 406 -3.96 -17.47 -16.22
CA PRO A 406 -5.38 -17.35 -15.90
C PRO A 406 -5.65 -17.17 -14.41
N GLN A 407 -4.95 -17.92 -13.55
CA GLN A 407 -5.08 -17.85 -12.09
C GLN A 407 -4.73 -16.44 -11.55
N GLN A 408 -3.62 -15.85 -11.99
CA GLN A 408 -3.23 -14.48 -11.61
C GLN A 408 -4.26 -13.42 -12.04
N ARG A 409 -4.90 -13.60 -13.21
CA ARG A 409 -5.99 -12.72 -13.66
C ARG A 409 -7.26 -12.91 -12.85
N ALA A 410 -7.58 -14.13 -12.44
CA ALA A 410 -8.70 -14.41 -11.54
C ALA A 410 -8.48 -13.76 -10.15
N VAL A 411 -7.27 -13.88 -9.59
CA VAL A 411 -6.86 -13.20 -8.34
C VAL A 411 -7.04 -11.68 -8.46
N LEU A 412 -6.52 -11.06 -9.53
CA LEU A 412 -6.68 -9.62 -9.77
C LEU A 412 -8.14 -9.22 -9.93
N GLY A 413 -8.95 -9.98 -10.65
CA GLY A 413 -10.39 -9.72 -10.83
C GLY A 413 -11.17 -9.82 -9.52
N ALA A 414 -10.88 -10.83 -8.70
CA ALA A 414 -11.55 -11.05 -7.42
C ALA A 414 -11.17 -9.97 -6.39
N LEU A 415 -9.90 -9.58 -6.31
CA LEU A 415 -9.45 -8.44 -5.51
C LEU A 415 -10.06 -7.11 -6.01
N ALA A 416 -10.19 -6.93 -7.34
CA ALA A 416 -10.83 -5.74 -7.90
C ALA A 416 -12.30 -5.63 -7.48
N GLY A 417 -13.04 -6.75 -7.51
CA GLY A 417 -14.44 -6.82 -7.05
C GLY A 417 -14.62 -6.43 -5.58
N GLN A 418 -13.62 -6.71 -4.73
CA GLN A 418 -13.61 -6.31 -3.31
C GLN A 418 -13.10 -4.88 -3.05
N GLY A 419 -12.63 -4.17 -4.09
CA GLY A 419 -11.89 -2.92 -3.94
C GLY A 419 -10.49 -3.09 -3.33
N ALA A 420 -10.06 -4.32 -3.10
CA ALA A 420 -8.85 -4.70 -2.37
C ALA A 420 -7.54 -4.50 -3.16
N LEU A 421 -7.54 -3.60 -4.16
CA LEU A 421 -6.41 -3.25 -5.01
C LEU A 421 -5.86 -1.83 -4.78
N GLU A 422 -6.53 -0.97 -3.99
CA GLU A 422 -6.12 0.44 -3.88
C GLU A 422 -4.94 0.62 -2.89
N PRO A 423 -3.78 1.15 -3.34
CA PRO A 423 -2.63 1.40 -2.46
C PRO A 423 -2.95 2.46 -1.39
N PRO A 424 -2.52 2.25 -0.14
CA PRO A 424 -2.67 3.20 0.97
C PRO A 424 -2.27 4.64 0.63
N VAL A 425 -1.19 4.86 -0.13
CA VAL A 425 -0.70 6.18 -0.55
C VAL A 425 -1.75 7.00 -1.33
N LEU A 426 -2.59 6.35 -2.14
CA LEU A 426 -3.67 7.05 -2.87
C LEU A 426 -4.81 7.46 -1.92
N GLN A 427 -5.05 6.68 -0.87
CA GLN A 427 -6.00 7.03 0.19
C GLN A 427 -5.48 8.19 1.06
N ALA A 428 -4.16 8.24 1.32
CA ALA A 428 -3.52 9.36 2.00
C ALA A 428 -3.56 10.64 1.17
N ALA A 429 -3.28 10.57 -0.14
CA ALA A 429 -3.37 11.74 -1.03
C ALA A 429 -4.80 12.34 -1.09
N ASP A 430 -5.84 11.50 -1.08
CA ASP A 430 -7.24 11.93 -0.97
C ASP A 430 -7.54 12.63 0.38
N ALA A 431 -6.98 12.11 1.48
CA ALA A 431 -7.15 12.68 2.81
C ALA A 431 -6.45 14.05 2.94
N VAL A 432 -5.20 14.15 2.48
CA VAL A 432 -4.38 15.37 2.51
C VAL A 432 -5.00 16.54 1.72
N LEU A 433 -5.72 16.25 0.63
CA LEU A 433 -6.48 17.28 -0.11
C LEU A 433 -7.88 17.57 0.46
N GLY A 434 -8.27 17.01 1.61
CA GLY A 434 -9.61 17.19 2.19
C GLY A 434 -10.74 16.56 1.35
N ILE A 435 -10.41 15.70 0.40
CA ILE A 435 -11.36 14.96 -0.46
C ILE A 435 -11.96 13.78 0.32
N GLY A 436 -11.33 13.37 1.43
CA GLY A 436 -11.74 12.30 2.36
C GLY A 436 -13.20 12.35 2.84
N ALA A 437 -13.70 13.53 3.21
CA ALA A 437 -14.97 13.70 3.90
C ALA A 437 -16.24 13.84 3.00
N ARG A 438 -16.27 13.24 1.80
CA ARG A 438 -17.51 13.17 1.01
C ARG A 438 -18.40 12.03 1.53
N ARG A 439 -19.43 12.36 2.32
CA ARG A 439 -20.41 11.42 2.93
C ARG A 439 -20.93 10.34 1.96
N LEU A 440 -21.18 10.69 0.70
CA LEU A 440 -21.64 9.75 -0.34
C LEU A 440 -20.63 8.65 -0.76
N ARG A 441 -19.36 8.77 -0.37
CA ARG A 441 -18.30 7.77 -0.64
C ARG A 441 -17.72 7.17 0.64
N GLU A 442 -18.27 7.52 1.80
CA GLU A 442 -17.72 7.18 3.11
C GLU A 442 -17.80 5.67 3.37
N GLY A 443 -18.94 5.04 3.08
CA GLY A 443 -19.08 3.57 3.12
C GLY A 443 -18.11 2.84 2.20
N ARG A 444 -17.91 3.32 0.95
CA ARG A 444 -16.91 2.75 0.04
C ARG A 444 -15.48 2.90 0.59
N ARG A 445 -15.14 4.02 1.24
CA ARG A 445 -13.82 4.22 1.83
C ARG A 445 -13.60 3.41 3.11
N GLN A 446 -14.62 3.23 3.94
CA GLN A 446 -14.57 2.32 5.09
C GLN A 446 -14.32 0.87 4.61
N LEU A 447 -14.99 0.44 3.54
CA LEU A 447 -14.73 -0.85 2.88
C LEU A 447 -13.31 -0.96 2.28
N LEU A 448 -12.73 0.12 1.74
CA LEU A 448 -11.33 0.08 1.29
C LEU A 448 -10.33 0.03 2.47
N ARG A 449 -10.63 0.75 3.55
CA ARG A 449 -9.76 0.86 4.73
C ARG A 449 -9.74 -0.39 5.60
N ARG A 450 -10.77 -1.27 5.56
CA ARG A 450 -10.82 -2.54 6.32
C ARG A 450 -9.60 -3.44 6.09
N HIS A 451 -8.92 -3.26 4.96
CA HIS A 451 -7.72 -3.99 4.55
C HIS A 451 -6.41 -3.47 5.19
N LEU A 452 -6.46 -2.39 5.97
CA LEU A 452 -5.31 -1.73 6.60
C LEU A 452 -5.26 -2.00 8.12
N PRO A 453 -4.07 -1.99 8.75
CA PRO A 453 -3.93 -2.07 10.20
C PRO A 453 -4.78 -0.99 10.90
N ALA A 454 -5.31 -1.30 12.08
CA ALA A 454 -6.12 -0.36 12.88
C ALA A 454 -5.45 1.02 13.03
N GLN A 455 -4.13 1.06 13.23
CA GLN A 455 -3.37 2.31 13.35
C GLN A 455 -3.37 3.14 12.04
N HIS A 456 -3.14 2.51 10.89
CA HIS A 456 -3.18 3.18 9.59
C HIS A 456 -4.59 3.72 9.27
N ARG A 457 -5.65 2.97 9.66
CA ARG A 457 -7.04 3.44 9.58
C ARG A 457 -7.29 4.66 10.48
N ALA A 458 -6.79 4.65 11.70
CA ALA A 458 -6.92 5.76 12.65
C ALA A 458 -6.20 7.03 12.15
N TRP A 459 -4.96 6.89 11.65
CA TRP A 459 -4.21 8.00 11.08
C TRP A 459 -4.89 8.61 9.85
N LEU A 460 -5.33 7.80 8.88
CA LEU A 460 -6.08 8.28 7.72
C LEU A 460 -7.37 9.02 8.13
N SER A 461 -8.07 8.51 9.14
CA SER A 461 -9.29 9.13 9.67
C SER A 461 -9.01 10.44 10.44
N ALA A 462 -7.82 10.61 11.03
CA ALA A 462 -7.37 11.88 11.59
C ALA A 462 -7.02 12.89 10.49
N MET A 463 -6.31 12.46 9.44
CA MET A 463 -5.99 13.31 8.29
C MET A 463 -7.23 13.81 7.56
N ASP A 464 -8.26 12.96 7.37
CA ASP A 464 -9.54 13.39 6.79
C ASP A 464 -10.18 14.56 7.55
N ARG A 465 -9.99 14.64 8.88
CA ARG A 465 -10.47 15.75 9.72
C ARG A 465 -9.53 16.95 9.66
N HIS A 466 -8.22 16.73 9.85
CA HIS A 466 -7.24 17.81 9.97
C HIS A 466 -7.01 18.55 8.64
N CYS A 467 -7.14 17.87 7.50
CA CYS A 467 -6.99 18.45 6.16
C CYS A 467 -8.34 18.84 5.52
N ALA A 468 -9.47 18.65 6.21
CA ALA A 468 -10.78 19.11 5.74
C ALA A 468 -10.85 20.61 5.39
N PRO A 469 -10.17 21.53 6.11
CA PRO A 469 -10.16 22.95 5.75
C PRO A 469 -9.54 23.25 4.38
N VAL A 470 -8.53 22.49 3.96
CA VAL A 470 -7.81 22.68 2.68
C VAL A 470 -8.77 22.63 1.49
N ARG A 471 -9.79 21.77 1.56
CA ARG A 471 -10.85 21.66 0.55
C ARG A 471 -11.63 22.97 0.32
N THR A 472 -11.67 23.89 1.28
CA THR A 472 -12.38 25.18 1.09
C THR A 472 -11.78 26.02 -0.04
N LEU A 473 -10.48 25.83 -0.36
CA LEU A 473 -9.82 26.41 -1.54
C LEU A 473 -10.52 26.04 -2.86
N ALA A 474 -11.22 24.91 -2.93
CA ALA A 474 -12.02 24.49 -4.10
C ALA A 474 -13.15 25.47 -4.47
N HIS A 475 -13.58 26.29 -3.51
CA HIS A 475 -14.71 27.22 -3.64
C HIS A 475 -14.28 28.69 -3.64
N ARG A 476 -12.96 28.96 -3.61
CA ARG A 476 -12.39 30.31 -3.61
C ARG A 476 -11.87 30.68 -5.01
N GLY A 477 -11.70 31.98 -5.25
CA GLY A 477 -10.94 32.50 -6.37
C GLY A 477 -9.45 32.65 -6.06
N GLY A 478 -8.65 33.06 -7.05
CA GLY A 478 -7.25 33.43 -6.86
C GLY A 478 -6.22 32.29 -7.06
N PRO A 479 -4.92 32.59 -6.84
CA PRO A 479 -3.81 31.69 -7.17
C PRO A 479 -3.82 30.40 -6.34
N ASP A 480 -4.10 30.48 -5.04
CA ASP A 480 -4.04 29.31 -4.15
C ASP A 480 -5.14 28.28 -4.48
N ALA A 481 -6.31 28.77 -4.90
CA ALA A 481 -7.39 27.96 -5.45
C ALA A 481 -7.07 27.35 -6.83
N ALA A 482 -6.16 27.96 -7.61
CA ALA A 482 -5.65 27.37 -8.85
C ALA A 482 -4.67 26.22 -8.54
N VAL A 483 -3.70 26.43 -7.63
CA VAL A 483 -2.76 25.38 -7.19
C VAL A 483 -3.50 24.21 -6.54
N TYR A 484 -4.54 24.47 -5.74
CA TYR A 484 -5.36 23.40 -5.17
C TYR A 484 -6.07 22.58 -6.26
N ARG A 485 -6.63 23.21 -7.30
CA ARG A 485 -7.24 22.52 -8.45
C ARG A 485 -6.22 21.69 -9.24
N GLU A 486 -5.04 22.24 -9.49
CA GLU A 486 -3.91 21.52 -10.10
C GLU A 486 -3.55 20.25 -9.31
N ALA A 487 -3.52 20.32 -7.97
CA ALA A 487 -3.30 19.16 -7.10
C ALA A 487 -4.44 18.12 -7.15
N GLN A 488 -5.69 18.55 -7.34
CA GLN A 488 -6.81 17.63 -7.57
C GLN A 488 -6.71 16.94 -8.93
N GLU A 489 -6.39 17.69 -9.99
CA GLU A 489 -6.25 17.18 -11.35
C GLU A 489 -5.05 16.22 -11.48
N SER A 490 -3.92 16.55 -10.85
CA SER A 490 -2.73 15.68 -10.81
C SER A 490 -3.01 14.39 -10.03
N LEU A 491 -3.75 14.44 -8.92
CA LEU A 491 -4.21 13.22 -8.22
C LEU A 491 -5.20 12.38 -9.04
N ILE A 492 -6.13 13.01 -9.77
CA ILE A 492 -7.03 12.29 -10.68
C ILE A 492 -6.23 11.61 -11.79
N ALA A 493 -5.22 12.28 -12.34
CA ALA A 493 -4.34 11.71 -13.35
C ALA A 493 -3.50 10.54 -12.80
N LEU A 494 -2.95 10.67 -11.59
CA LEU A 494 -2.23 9.62 -10.87
C LEU A 494 -3.13 8.39 -10.65
N ARG A 495 -4.35 8.58 -10.13
CA ARG A 495 -5.35 7.51 -9.93
C ARG A 495 -5.68 6.81 -11.25
N ARG A 496 -5.91 7.56 -12.34
CA ARG A 496 -6.15 7.00 -13.68
C ARG A 496 -4.97 6.18 -14.19
N THR A 497 -3.74 6.66 -14.04
CA THR A 497 -2.52 5.92 -14.41
C THR A 497 -2.39 4.63 -13.60
N TYR A 498 -2.63 4.65 -12.29
CA TYR A 498 -2.63 3.45 -11.46
C TYR A 498 -3.73 2.45 -11.88
N THR A 499 -4.95 2.93 -12.13
CA THR A 499 -6.04 2.08 -12.64
C THR A 499 -5.69 1.44 -13.99
N ALA A 500 -5.04 2.17 -14.90
CA ALA A 500 -4.57 1.63 -16.18
C ALA A 500 -3.49 0.56 -15.99
N LEU A 501 -2.59 0.72 -15.02
CA LEU A 501 -1.56 -0.27 -14.68
C LEU A 501 -2.18 -1.58 -14.14
N VAL A 502 -3.15 -1.48 -13.22
CA VAL A 502 -3.93 -2.61 -12.71
C VAL A 502 -4.68 -3.31 -13.85
N GLN A 503 -5.33 -2.55 -14.74
CA GLN A 503 -6.00 -3.11 -15.91
C GLN A 503 -5.01 -3.83 -16.86
N ALA A 504 -3.82 -3.27 -17.09
CA ALA A 504 -2.78 -3.91 -17.89
C ALA A 504 -2.31 -5.24 -17.26
N ALA A 505 -2.19 -5.30 -15.93
CA ALA A 505 -1.86 -6.54 -15.22
C ALA A 505 -2.95 -7.62 -15.40
N ALA A 506 -4.22 -7.23 -15.35
CA ALA A 506 -5.38 -8.13 -15.47
C ALA A 506 -5.75 -8.51 -16.92
N ARG A 507 -5.25 -7.80 -17.94
CA ARG A 507 -5.54 -8.11 -19.35
C ARG A 507 -5.10 -9.53 -19.72
N PRO A 508 -5.87 -10.26 -20.55
CA PRO A 508 -5.38 -11.48 -21.19
C PRO A 508 -4.07 -11.19 -21.92
N THR A 509 -3.11 -12.12 -21.85
CA THR A 509 -2.02 -12.16 -22.81
C THR A 509 -2.64 -12.52 -24.15
N GLY A 510 -2.61 -11.59 -25.13
CA GLY A 510 -3.05 -11.92 -26.48
C GLY A 510 -2.23 -13.10 -26.98
N ALA A 511 -2.90 -14.11 -27.53
CA ALA A 511 -2.19 -15.20 -28.19
C ALA A 511 -1.27 -14.58 -29.25
N ARG A 512 0.02 -14.93 -29.23
CA ARG A 512 0.86 -14.69 -30.41
C ARG A 512 0.13 -15.39 -31.55
N LEU A 513 -0.26 -14.64 -32.59
CA LEU A 513 -0.62 -15.24 -33.86
C LEU A 513 0.57 -16.11 -34.26
N THR A 514 0.41 -17.42 -34.14
CA THR A 514 1.32 -18.39 -34.72
C THR A 514 1.30 -18.10 -36.20
N ARG A 515 2.41 -17.51 -36.69
CA ARG A 515 2.63 -17.23 -38.09
C ARG A 515 2.34 -18.52 -38.85
N ALA A 516 1.32 -18.51 -39.70
CA ALA A 516 0.94 -19.69 -40.45
C ALA A 516 2.15 -20.20 -41.24
N ALA A 517 2.28 -21.52 -41.30
CA ALA A 517 3.33 -22.21 -42.05
C ALA A 517 3.17 -22.00 -43.56
#